data_AF-A0A131ZZW3-F1
#
_entry.id   AF-A0A131ZZW3-F1
#
_cell.length_a   1.000
_cell.length_b   1.000
_cell.length_c   1.000
_cell.angle_alpha   90.00
_cell.angle_beta   90.00
_cell.angle_gamma   90.00
#
_symmetry.space_group_name_H-M   'P 1'
#
loop_
_entity.id
_entity.type
_entity.pdbx_description
1 polymer ?
#
loop_
_entity_poly.entity_id
_entity_poly.type
_entity_poly.pdbx_seq_one_letter_code
_entity_poly.pdbx_strand_id
1 'polypeptide(L)'
;MMASCAATLIKIALFLFNIILLGIGLFLIYSGYTIFDLNSDKYEFSDLISTNFKSGSIALIGFGALIVLIAALGIFGACLESTALLNIYGYIIFFLVIGEIILFYYSFKYKDEFIYNMENGVKKAINQYQDDAKLAYGLQMIQKLFQCCGLNGPNDYKDTSRLPASCCDQMENVTIKTPRTSCQKSEIVFSVGCKNSPFIKKTLGSITYAAYAVILLQLIVILAACCLARDLRTERCNQY
;
A
#
# COMPACT_ATOMS: atom_id res chain seq x y z
N MET A 1 -3.86 -40.29 15.51
CA MET A 1 -3.71 -39.20 16.50
C MET A 1 -2.84 -38.04 15.98
N MET A 2 -1.64 -38.27 15.40
CA MET A 2 -0.82 -37.19 14.79
C MET A 2 -1.49 -36.44 13.62
N ALA A 3 -2.25 -37.13 12.75
CA ALA A 3 -2.97 -36.48 11.65
C ALA A 3 -4.03 -35.45 12.10
N SER A 4 -4.68 -35.69 13.26
CA SER A 4 -5.71 -34.80 13.81
C SER A 4 -5.11 -33.51 14.41
N CYS A 5 -3.91 -33.60 14.99
CA CYS A 5 -3.23 -32.44 15.57
C CYS A 5 -2.74 -31.46 14.48
N ALA A 6 -2.18 -31.97 13.38
CA ALA A 6 -1.75 -31.15 12.25
C ALA A 6 -2.92 -30.42 11.57
N ALA A 7 -4.04 -31.11 11.30
CA ALA A 7 -5.23 -30.49 10.72
C ALA A 7 -5.83 -29.40 11.62
N THR A 8 -5.87 -29.64 12.93
CA THR A 8 -6.34 -28.65 13.91
C THR A 8 -5.43 -27.42 13.95
N LEU A 9 -4.11 -27.61 13.90
CA LEU A 9 -3.15 -26.51 13.88
C LEU A 9 -3.27 -25.68 12.58
N ILE A 10 -3.44 -26.33 11.43
CA ILE A 10 -3.67 -25.65 10.15
C ILE A 10 -4.95 -24.82 10.20
N LYS A 11 -6.05 -25.38 10.74
CA LYS A 11 -7.33 -24.69 10.91
C LYS A 11 -7.19 -23.43 11.77
N ILE A 12 -6.52 -23.55 12.93
CA ILE A 12 -6.29 -22.42 13.84
C ILE A 12 -5.41 -21.36 13.17
N ALA A 13 -4.33 -21.77 12.50
CA ALA A 13 -3.43 -20.84 11.81
C ALA A 13 -4.15 -20.08 10.69
N LEU A 14 -4.96 -20.77 9.87
CA LEU A 14 -5.74 -20.16 8.79
C LEU A 14 -6.80 -19.20 9.34
N PHE A 15 -7.46 -19.56 10.44
CA PHE A 15 -8.42 -18.67 11.11
C PHE A 15 -7.75 -17.39 11.63
N LEU A 16 -6.64 -17.51 12.37
CA LEU A 16 -5.90 -16.37 12.90
C LEU A 16 -5.37 -15.46 11.79
N PHE A 17 -4.81 -16.05 10.74
CA PHE A 17 -4.32 -15.31 9.58
C PHE A 17 -5.43 -14.48 8.92
N ASN A 18 -6.61 -15.07 8.69
CA ASN A 18 -7.71 -14.35 8.07
C ASN A 18 -8.33 -13.29 9.00
N ILE A 19 -8.31 -13.47 10.32
CA ILE A 19 -8.71 -12.41 11.27
C ILE A 19 -7.78 -11.19 11.18
N ILE A 20 -6.47 -11.41 11.07
CA ILE A 20 -5.50 -10.32 10.87
C ILE A 20 -5.78 -9.60 9.55
N LEU A 21 -6.00 -10.35 8.46
CA LEU A 21 -6.34 -9.76 7.15
C LEU A 21 -7.63 -8.96 7.20
N LEU A 22 -8.66 -9.44 7.91
CA LEU A 22 -9.91 -8.73 8.11
C LEU A 22 -9.68 -7.37 8.77
N GLY A 23 -8.87 -7.32 9.83
CA GLY A 23 -8.49 -6.08 10.50
C GLY A 23 -7.75 -5.11 9.59
N ILE A 24 -6.78 -5.60 8.81
CA ILE A 24 -6.05 -4.80 7.81
C ILE A 24 -7.02 -4.24 6.76
N GLY A 25 -7.92 -5.06 6.23
CA GLY A 25 -8.89 -4.63 5.23
C GLY A 25 -9.84 -3.55 5.74
N LEU A 26 -10.34 -3.68 6.97
CA LEU A 26 -11.18 -2.65 7.61
C LEU A 26 -10.42 -1.34 7.84
N PHE A 27 -9.15 -1.42 8.24
CA PHE A 27 -8.29 -0.24 8.38
C PHE A 27 -8.07 0.48 7.05
N LEU A 28 -7.85 -0.26 5.96
CA LEU A 28 -7.71 0.31 4.61
C LEU A 28 -9.01 0.98 4.14
N ILE A 29 -10.18 0.37 4.40
CA ILE A 29 -11.47 0.98 4.08
C ILE A 29 -11.65 2.28 4.87
N TYR A 30 -11.39 2.26 6.18
CA TYR A 30 -11.53 3.43 7.04
C TYR A 30 -10.62 4.58 6.58
N SER A 31 -9.33 4.31 6.36
CA SER A 31 -8.38 5.32 5.86
C SER A 31 -8.71 5.82 4.46
N GLY A 32 -9.18 4.95 3.56
CA GLY A 32 -9.64 5.36 2.24
C GLY A 32 -10.88 6.25 2.29
N TYR A 33 -11.83 5.93 3.18
CA TYR A 33 -13.02 6.74 3.40
C TYR A 33 -12.70 8.13 3.96
N THR A 34 -11.81 8.24 4.95
CA THR A 34 -11.42 9.55 5.49
C THR A 34 -10.75 10.42 4.44
N ILE A 35 -9.87 9.86 3.60
CA ILE A 35 -9.27 10.60 2.48
C ILE A 35 -10.34 11.00 1.45
N PHE A 36 -11.30 10.12 1.15
CA PHE A 36 -12.38 10.41 0.21
C PHE A 36 -13.33 11.52 0.69
N ASP A 37 -13.67 11.52 1.99
CA ASP A 37 -14.57 12.51 2.60
C ASP A 37 -13.92 13.89 2.67
N LEU A 38 -12.62 13.96 3.00
CA LEU A 38 -11.82 15.20 2.89
C LEU A 38 -11.81 15.78 1.46
N ASN A 39 -12.06 14.94 0.47
CA ASN A 39 -12.05 15.29 -0.95
C ASN A 39 -13.44 15.60 -1.53
N SER A 40 -14.53 15.44 -0.77
CA SER A 40 -15.91 15.52 -1.27
C SER A 40 -16.57 16.83 -0.83
N ASP A 41 -16.44 17.90 -1.63
CA ASP A 41 -17.26 19.13 -1.83
C ASP A 41 -18.02 19.82 -0.66
N LYS A 42 -17.96 19.34 0.59
CA LYS A 42 -18.59 19.94 1.78
C LYS A 42 -17.74 21.03 2.43
N TYR A 43 -16.51 21.17 1.99
CA TYR A 43 -15.60 22.26 2.33
C TYR A 43 -15.43 23.12 1.05
N GLU A 44 -15.19 24.44 1.16
CA GLU A 44 -14.85 25.37 0.04
C GLU A 44 -13.51 25.01 -0.65
N PHE A 45 -13.25 23.72 -0.80
CA PHE A 45 -11.97 23.06 -0.95
C PHE A 45 -12.03 22.04 -2.11
N SER A 46 -13.08 22.08 -2.93
CA SER A 46 -13.36 21.15 -4.03
C SER A 46 -12.51 21.41 -5.28
N ASP A 47 -12.26 22.66 -5.63
CA ASP A 47 -11.52 23.01 -6.86
C ASP A 47 -10.03 22.68 -6.77
N LEU A 48 -9.50 22.62 -5.55
CA LEU A 48 -8.12 22.24 -5.31
C LEU A 48 -7.94 20.73 -5.30
N ILE A 49 -8.98 19.86 -5.39
CA ILE A 49 -8.89 18.42 -5.08
C ILE A 49 -9.05 17.44 -6.27
N SER A 50 -9.32 17.91 -7.48
CA SER A 50 -9.68 17.01 -8.58
C SER A 50 -8.62 15.99 -9.08
N THR A 51 -9.20 14.81 -9.41
CA THR A 51 -8.77 13.56 -10.08
C THR A 51 -7.82 12.57 -9.38
N ASN A 52 -6.53 12.88 -9.18
CA ASN A 52 -5.56 11.83 -8.84
C ASN A 52 -5.68 11.27 -7.41
N PHE A 53 -5.98 12.11 -6.41
CA PHE A 53 -6.14 11.65 -5.02
C PHE A 53 -7.47 10.94 -4.77
N LYS A 54 -8.54 11.39 -5.44
CA LYS A 54 -9.86 10.74 -5.40
C LYS A 54 -9.81 9.33 -6.00
N SER A 55 -9.05 9.16 -7.10
CA SER A 55 -8.80 7.84 -7.68
C SER A 55 -8.06 6.92 -6.71
N GLY A 56 -7.01 7.43 -6.04
CA GLY A 56 -6.25 6.68 -5.04
C GLY A 56 -7.08 6.24 -3.82
N SER A 57 -7.93 7.12 -3.28
CA SER A 57 -8.79 6.78 -2.13
C SER A 57 -9.84 5.74 -2.49
N ILE A 58 -10.47 5.84 -3.67
CA ILE A 58 -11.44 4.84 -4.15
C ILE A 58 -10.74 3.49 -4.34
N ALA A 59 -9.54 3.47 -4.92
CA ALA A 59 -8.76 2.25 -5.06
C ALA A 59 -8.46 1.63 -3.69
N LEU A 60 -8.04 2.43 -2.69
CA LEU A 60 -7.74 1.97 -1.33
C LEU A 60 -8.96 1.30 -0.66
N ILE A 61 -10.14 1.91 -0.80
CA ILE A 61 -11.41 1.34 -0.31
C ILE A 61 -11.70 0.03 -1.02
N GLY A 62 -11.58 -0.01 -2.35
CA GLY A 62 -11.82 -1.22 -3.16
C GLY A 62 -10.89 -2.38 -2.79
N PHE A 63 -9.59 -2.10 -2.64
CA PHE A 63 -8.62 -3.09 -2.17
C PHE A 63 -8.93 -3.58 -0.75
N GLY A 64 -9.26 -2.68 0.17
CA GLY A 64 -9.66 -3.05 1.53
C GLY A 64 -10.91 -3.94 1.55
N ALA A 65 -11.92 -3.62 0.74
CA ALA A 65 -13.14 -4.42 0.61
C ALA A 65 -12.84 -5.82 0.04
N LEU A 66 -11.98 -5.92 -0.98
CA LEU A 66 -11.56 -7.21 -1.53
C LEU A 66 -10.87 -8.08 -0.46
N ILE A 67 -9.97 -7.50 0.34
CA ILE A 67 -9.29 -8.20 1.44
C ILE A 67 -10.30 -8.70 2.47
N VAL A 68 -11.26 -7.87 2.88
CA VAL A 68 -12.32 -8.26 3.83
C VAL A 68 -13.15 -9.43 3.31
N LEU A 69 -13.54 -9.40 2.02
CA LEU A 69 -14.32 -10.48 1.41
C LEU A 69 -13.54 -11.81 1.39
N ILE A 70 -12.27 -11.77 0.99
CA ILE A 70 -11.41 -12.95 0.94
C ILE A 70 -11.17 -13.51 2.36
N ALA A 71 -10.90 -12.63 3.32
CA ALA A 71 -10.72 -13.00 4.72
C ALA A 71 -11.97 -13.65 5.30
N ALA A 72 -13.16 -13.10 5.01
CA ALA A 72 -14.43 -13.67 5.44
C ALA A 72 -14.64 -15.07 4.85
N LEU A 73 -14.35 -15.29 3.56
CA LEU A 73 -14.42 -16.62 2.95
C LEU A 73 -13.47 -17.62 3.62
N GLY A 74 -12.24 -17.21 3.95
CA GLY A 74 -11.29 -18.04 4.68
C GLY A 74 -11.79 -18.44 6.07
N ILE A 75 -12.33 -17.46 6.83
CA ILE A 75 -12.91 -17.69 8.16
C ILE A 75 -14.13 -18.62 8.07
N PHE A 76 -15.10 -18.32 7.21
CA PHE A 76 -16.29 -19.13 7.07
C PHE A 76 -15.98 -20.52 6.53
N GLY A 77 -15.03 -20.65 5.60
CA GLY A 77 -14.57 -21.96 5.11
C GLY A 77 -13.98 -22.83 6.22
N ALA A 78 -13.16 -22.25 7.10
CA ALA A 78 -12.60 -22.94 8.24
C ALA A 78 -13.66 -23.26 9.31
N CYS A 79 -14.49 -22.28 9.71
CA CYS A 79 -15.47 -22.45 10.79
C CYS A 79 -16.62 -23.38 10.42
N LEU A 80 -17.13 -23.28 9.19
CA LEU A 80 -18.24 -24.11 8.70
C LEU A 80 -17.77 -25.48 8.19
N GLU A 81 -16.46 -25.75 8.20
CA GLU A 81 -15.88 -27.00 7.70
C GLU A 81 -16.37 -27.34 6.28
N SER A 82 -16.55 -26.29 5.47
CA SER A 82 -17.11 -26.40 4.13
C SER A 82 -16.00 -26.51 3.10
N THR A 83 -15.82 -27.71 2.56
CA THR A 83 -14.87 -27.99 1.48
C THR A 83 -15.11 -27.11 0.26
N ALA A 84 -16.36 -26.74 -0.03
CA ALA A 84 -16.70 -25.87 -1.14
C ALA A 84 -16.17 -24.44 -0.92
N LEU A 85 -16.38 -23.87 0.28
CA LEU A 85 -15.88 -22.53 0.62
C LEU A 85 -14.35 -22.48 0.66
N LEU A 86 -13.70 -23.51 1.21
CA LEU A 86 -12.23 -23.62 1.23
C LEU A 86 -11.65 -23.71 -0.20
N ASN A 87 -12.31 -24.45 -1.10
CA ASN A 87 -11.89 -24.52 -2.50
C ASN A 87 -12.06 -23.18 -3.22
N ILE A 88 -13.20 -22.49 -3.04
CA ILE A 88 -13.43 -21.15 -3.62
C ILE A 88 -12.36 -20.17 -3.12
N TYR A 89 -12.09 -20.16 -1.81
CA TYR A 89 -11.03 -19.36 -1.20
C TYR A 89 -9.66 -19.65 -1.85
N GLY A 90 -9.30 -20.93 -1.99
CA GLY A 90 -8.07 -21.34 -2.65
C GLY A 90 -7.97 -20.88 -4.11
N TYR A 91 -9.04 -21.01 -4.90
CA TYR A 91 -9.06 -20.53 -6.29
C TYR A 91 -8.91 -19.01 -6.39
N ILE A 92 -9.56 -18.25 -5.52
CA ILE A 92 -9.43 -16.79 -5.51
C ILE A 92 -7.97 -16.40 -5.24
N ILE A 93 -7.33 -16.99 -4.23
CA ILE A 93 -5.92 -16.70 -3.93
C ILE A 93 -5.01 -17.16 -5.06
N PHE A 94 -5.29 -18.29 -5.71
CA PHE A 94 -4.53 -18.74 -6.88
C PHE A 94 -4.57 -17.71 -8.03
N PHE A 95 -5.74 -17.15 -8.34
CA PHE A 95 -5.84 -16.08 -9.34
C PHE A 95 -5.14 -14.79 -8.89
N LEU A 96 -5.13 -14.48 -7.59
CA LEU A 96 -4.35 -13.35 -7.06
C LEU A 96 -2.84 -13.55 -7.26
N VAL A 97 -2.30 -14.75 -6.99
CA VAL A 97 -0.89 -15.07 -7.24
C VAL A 97 -0.53 -14.84 -8.71
N ILE A 98 -1.38 -15.29 -9.64
CA ILE A 98 -1.17 -15.04 -11.08
C ILE A 98 -1.15 -13.54 -11.37
N GLY A 99 -2.11 -12.80 -10.83
CA GLY A 99 -2.17 -11.33 -10.95
C GLY A 99 -0.92 -10.64 -10.42
N GLU A 100 -0.44 -11.05 -9.25
CA GLU A 100 0.79 -10.51 -8.64
C GLU A 100 2.02 -10.76 -9.50
N ILE A 101 2.18 -11.97 -10.06
CA ILE A 101 3.29 -12.30 -10.96
C ILE A 101 3.25 -11.42 -12.22
N ILE A 102 2.06 -11.21 -12.79
CA ILE A 102 1.87 -10.34 -13.96
C ILE A 102 2.24 -8.89 -13.61
N LEU A 103 1.72 -8.36 -12.50
CA LEU A 103 2.02 -7.00 -12.03
C LEU A 103 3.52 -6.83 -11.74
N PHE A 104 4.15 -7.83 -11.12
CA PHE A 104 5.57 -7.84 -10.85
C PHE A 104 6.37 -7.77 -12.14
N TYR A 105 6.07 -8.64 -13.11
CA TYR A 105 6.72 -8.62 -14.43
C TYR A 105 6.60 -7.26 -15.12
N TYR A 106 5.41 -6.66 -15.14
CA TYR A 106 5.22 -5.33 -15.72
C TYR A 106 5.96 -4.23 -14.96
N SER A 107 6.03 -4.33 -13.63
CA SER A 107 6.79 -3.37 -12.80
C SER A 107 8.28 -3.41 -13.12
N PHE A 108 8.84 -4.60 -13.41
CA PHE A 108 10.22 -4.71 -13.87
C PHE A 108 10.40 -4.20 -15.29
N LYS A 109 9.49 -4.56 -16.20
CA LYS A 109 9.56 -4.18 -17.61
C LYS A 109 9.50 -2.66 -17.82
N TYR A 110 8.63 -1.98 -17.07
CA TYR A 110 8.41 -0.53 -17.19
C TYR A 110 9.09 0.29 -16.08
N LYS A 111 10.08 -0.30 -15.39
CA LYS A 111 10.77 0.35 -14.27
C LYS A 111 11.39 1.69 -14.65
N ASP A 112 12.10 1.76 -15.77
CA ASP A 112 12.81 2.97 -16.18
C ASP A 112 11.85 4.08 -16.59
N GLU A 113 10.76 3.73 -17.29
CA GLU A 113 9.69 4.67 -17.63
C GLU A 113 8.98 5.19 -16.37
N PHE A 114 8.71 4.31 -15.40
CA PHE A 114 8.15 4.70 -14.10
C PHE A 114 9.07 5.67 -13.35
N ILE A 115 10.38 5.39 -13.29
CA ILE A 115 11.37 6.29 -12.67
C ILE A 115 11.38 7.64 -13.39
N TYR A 116 11.43 7.65 -14.71
CA TYR A 116 11.39 8.87 -15.51
C TYR A 116 10.12 9.71 -15.25
N ASN A 117 8.96 9.07 -15.21
CA ASN A 117 7.69 9.73 -14.90
C ASN A 117 7.66 10.28 -13.47
N MET A 118 8.24 9.56 -12.51
CA MET A 118 8.38 10.03 -11.14
C MET A 118 9.30 11.26 -11.05
N GLU A 119 10.46 11.24 -11.72
CA GLU A 119 11.37 12.39 -11.78
C GLU A 119 10.68 13.61 -12.37
N ASN A 120 9.92 13.44 -13.46
CA ASN A 120 9.13 14.51 -14.07
C ASN A 120 8.01 15.01 -13.15
N GLY A 121 7.37 14.11 -12.40
CA GLY A 121 6.36 14.46 -11.40
C GLY A 121 6.93 15.32 -10.28
N VAL A 122 8.09 14.94 -9.72
CA VAL A 122 8.81 15.74 -8.71
C VAL A 122 9.22 17.10 -9.29
N LYS A 123 9.80 17.12 -10.50
CA LYS A 123 10.17 18.37 -11.18
C LYS A 123 8.97 19.30 -11.38
N LYS A 124 7.84 18.76 -11.82
CA LYS A 124 6.59 19.51 -11.97
C LYS A 124 6.10 20.05 -10.63
N ALA A 125 6.13 19.24 -9.58
CA ALA A 125 5.71 19.66 -8.25
C ALA A 125 6.60 20.77 -7.67
N ILE A 126 7.91 20.75 -7.92
CA ILE A 126 8.83 21.85 -7.56
C ILE A 126 8.48 23.12 -8.33
N ASN A 127 8.29 23.02 -9.65
CA ASN A 127 7.97 24.17 -10.50
C ASN A 127 6.65 24.84 -10.13
N GLN A 128 5.66 24.05 -9.70
CA GLN A 128 4.32 24.49 -9.33
C GLN A 128 4.14 24.62 -7.81
N TYR A 129 5.22 24.59 -7.02
CA TYR A 129 5.15 24.57 -5.55
C TYR A 129 4.39 25.77 -4.96
N GLN A 130 4.54 26.96 -5.58
CA GLN A 130 3.82 28.16 -5.14
C GLN A 130 2.37 28.17 -5.64
N ASP A 131 2.11 27.61 -6.82
CA ASP A 131 0.84 27.73 -7.52
C ASP A 131 -0.17 26.65 -7.09
N ASP A 132 0.30 25.45 -6.77
CA ASP A 132 -0.53 24.28 -6.45
C ASP A 132 -0.28 23.78 -5.03
N ALA A 133 -1.24 24.05 -4.15
CA ALA A 133 -1.25 23.66 -2.75
C ALA A 133 -1.11 22.13 -2.54
N LYS A 134 -1.70 21.31 -3.41
CA LYS A 134 -1.61 19.85 -3.29
C LYS A 134 -0.24 19.34 -3.67
N LEU A 135 0.28 19.84 -4.80
CA LEU A 135 1.58 19.41 -5.28
C LEU A 135 2.64 19.82 -4.25
N ALA A 136 2.49 20.99 -3.63
CA ALA A 136 3.32 21.40 -2.50
C ALA A 136 3.21 20.42 -1.32
N TYR A 137 2.01 20.13 -0.82
CA TYR A 137 1.82 19.20 0.30
C TYR A 137 2.36 17.80 -0.01
N GLY A 138 1.99 17.23 -1.15
CA GLY A 138 2.42 15.89 -1.57
C GLY A 138 3.94 15.82 -1.76
N LEU A 139 4.54 16.85 -2.34
CA LEU A 139 5.98 16.94 -2.49
C LEU A 139 6.67 16.99 -1.12
N GLN A 140 6.16 17.78 -0.17
CA GLN A 140 6.73 17.82 1.19
C GLN A 140 6.62 16.47 1.91
N MET A 141 5.51 15.74 1.72
CA MET A 141 5.35 14.39 2.26
C MET A 141 6.35 13.40 1.65
N ILE A 142 6.55 13.43 0.32
CA ILE A 142 7.55 12.60 -0.37
C ILE A 142 8.95 12.91 0.15
N GLN A 143 9.30 14.19 0.23
CA GLN A 143 10.60 14.65 0.70
C GLN A 143 10.89 14.22 2.14
N LYS A 144 9.89 14.33 3.03
CA LYS A 144 10.00 13.84 4.40
C LYS A 144 10.16 12.32 4.45
N LEU A 145 9.30 11.59 3.73
CA LEU A 145 9.26 10.12 3.73
C LEU A 145 10.58 9.51 3.22
N PHE A 146 11.16 10.11 2.19
CA PHE A 146 12.39 9.65 1.57
C PHE A 146 13.64 10.46 1.94
N GLN A 147 13.51 11.33 2.93
CA GLN A 147 14.60 12.15 3.49
C GLN A 147 15.45 12.81 2.40
N CYS A 148 14.79 13.53 1.50
CA CYS A 148 15.40 14.18 0.35
C CYS A 148 14.84 15.59 0.15
N CYS A 149 15.56 16.44 -0.59
CA CYS A 149 15.14 17.80 -0.90
C CYS A 149 15.39 18.12 -2.38
N GLY A 150 14.34 18.53 -3.09
CA GLY A 150 14.39 18.73 -4.55
C GLY A 150 14.56 17.42 -5.33
N LEU A 151 14.74 17.53 -6.65
CA LEU A 151 14.96 16.39 -7.53
C LEU A 151 16.43 15.94 -7.50
N ASN A 152 17.34 16.86 -7.81
CA ASN A 152 18.79 16.71 -7.76
C ASN A 152 19.36 17.29 -6.46
N GLY A 153 18.68 18.27 -5.87
CA GLY A 153 19.04 18.81 -4.57
C GLY A 153 18.27 20.08 -4.22
N PRO A 154 18.61 20.71 -3.07
CA PRO A 154 17.92 21.89 -2.55
C PRO A 154 18.00 23.13 -3.44
N ASN A 155 18.97 23.17 -4.36
CA ASN A 155 19.13 24.27 -5.30
C ASN A 155 18.15 24.19 -6.50
N ASP A 156 17.30 23.16 -6.56
CA ASP A 156 16.26 23.08 -7.59
C ASP A 156 15.11 24.07 -7.35
N TYR A 157 14.98 24.63 -6.14
CA TYR A 157 13.99 25.68 -5.84
C TYR A 157 14.48 27.05 -6.32
N LYS A 158 13.55 27.84 -6.86
CA LYS A 158 13.83 29.21 -7.35
C LYS A 158 14.32 30.14 -6.23
N ASP A 159 13.65 30.08 -5.07
CA ASP A 159 14.10 30.77 -3.86
C ASP A 159 14.84 29.78 -2.98
N THR A 160 16.18 29.85 -2.98
CA THR A 160 16.98 28.97 -2.14
C THR A 160 17.11 29.48 -0.70
N SER A 161 16.66 30.71 -0.39
CA SER A 161 16.70 31.25 0.97
C SER A 161 15.61 30.64 1.87
N ARG A 162 14.47 30.29 1.27
CA ARG A 162 13.33 29.62 1.90
C ARG A 162 13.03 28.30 1.20
N LEU A 163 13.39 27.20 1.84
CA LEU A 163 13.12 25.85 1.35
C LEU A 163 11.83 25.29 1.96
N PRO A 164 11.18 24.29 1.34
CA PRO A 164 10.07 23.60 1.98
C PRO A 164 10.47 23.05 3.36
N ALA A 165 9.58 23.15 4.34
CA ALA A 165 9.86 22.72 5.72
C ALA A 165 10.27 21.24 5.81
N SER A 166 9.77 20.40 4.90
CA SER A 166 10.22 19.02 4.71
C SER A 166 11.74 18.86 4.49
N CYS A 167 12.43 19.82 3.85
CA CYS A 167 13.90 19.79 3.66
C CYS A 167 14.67 19.94 4.97
N CYS A 168 14.05 20.54 5.99
CA CYS A 168 14.62 20.79 7.31
C CYS A 168 14.02 19.88 8.39
N ASP A 169 13.32 18.80 7.99
CA ASP A 169 12.63 17.86 8.89
C ASP A 169 11.40 18.44 9.64
N GLN A 170 11.05 19.72 9.46
CA GLN A 170 10.04 20.47 10.22
C GLN A 170 8.59 20.30 9.71
N MET A 171 8.01 19.11 9.84
CA MET A 171 6.67 18.80 9.32
C MET A 171 5.50 19.08 10.27
N GLU A 172 5.77 19.53 11.49
CA GLU A 172 4.76 19.69 12.57
C GLU A 172 3.59 20.61 12.17
N ASN A 173 3.90 21.67 11.43
CA ASN A 173 2.91 22.66 10.98
C ASN A 173 2.50 22.48 9.51
N VAL A 174 2.93 21.39 8.86
CA VAL A 174 2.58 21.10 7.47
C VAL A 174 1.28 20.30 7.46
N THR A 175 0.22 20.94 6.99
CA THR A 175 -1.08 20.28 6.78
C THR A 175 -1.57 20.57 5.38
N ILE A 176 -2.66 19.91 4.98
CA ILE A 176 -3.36 20.23 3.73
C ILE A 176 -3.81 21.71 3.70
N LYS A 177 -4.09 22.32 4.88
CA LYS A 177 -4.47 23.73 5.03
C LYS A 177 -3.26 24.69 5.04
N THR A 178 -2.10 24.18 5.43
CA THR A 178 -0.82 24.92 5.49
C THR A 178 0.26 24.20 4.68
N PRO A 179 0.08 24.03 3.36
CA PRO A 179 0.89 23.11 2.58
C PRO A 179 2.24 23.69 2.15
N ARG A 180 2.51 24.97 2.44
CA ARG A 180 3.70 25.71 1.99
C ARG A 180 4.58 26.21 3.14
N THR A 181 4.48 25.61 4.32
CA THR A 181 5.41 25.89 5.42
C THR A 181 6.84 25.73 4.91
N SER A 182 7.72 26.66 5.29
CA SER A 182 9.09 26.75 4.81
C SER A 182 10.08 26.95 5.98
N CYS A 183 11.34 26.65 5.72
CA CYS A 183 12.47 26.80 6.64
C CYS A 183 13.62 27.56 5.96
N GLN A 184 14.57 28.05 6.74
CA GLN A 184 15.74 28.74 6.18
C GLN A 184 16.75 27.73 5.62
N LYS A 185 17.50 28.14 4.59
CA LYS A 185 18.58 27.30 4.00
C LYS A 185 19.60 26.82 5.03
N SER A 186 19.89 27.63 6.04
CA SER A 186 20.83 27.31 7.12
C SER A 186 20.38 26.14 8.00
N GLU A 187 19.09 25.81 7.99
CA GLU A 187 18.48 24.76 8.82
C GLU A 187 18.33 23.44 8.04
N ILE A 188 18.92 23.35 6.84
CA ILE A 188 18.72 22.20 5.98
C ILE A 188 19.27 20.91 6.58
N VAL A 189 18.44 19.87 6.58
CA VAL A 189 18.80 18.53 7.06
C VAL A 189 19.01 17.59 5.88
N PHE A 190 18.13 17.66 4.87
CA PHE A 190 18.20 16.81 3.68
C PHE A 190 18.87 17.54 2.52
N SER A 191 20.16 17.27 2.30
CA SER A 191 20.95 17.89 1.22
C SER A 191 20.95 17.11 -0.09
N VAL A 192 20.48 15.86 -0.08
CA VAL A 192 20.43 14.98 -1.26
C VAL A 192 19.11 15.14 -2.01
N GLY A 193 19.18 15.17 -3.35
CA GLY A 193 17.99 15.14 -4.20
C GLY A 193 17.27 13.79 -4.19
N CYS A 194 15.95 13.81 -4.37
CA CYS A 194 15.13 12.60 -4.35
C CYS A 194 15.54 11.59 -5.43
N LYS A 195 16.02 12.02 -6.59
CA LYS A 195 16.53 11.13 -7.65
C LYS A 195 17.59 10.15 -7.15
N ASN A 196 18.50 10.62 -6.29
CA ASN A 196 19.63 9.85 -5.79
C ASN A 196 19.48 9.46 -4.31
N SER A 197 18.28 9.63 -3.74
CA SER A 197 18.05 9.33 -2.32
C SER A 197 18.34 7.86 -2.01
N PRO A 198 19.20 7.56 -1.01
CA PRO A 198 19.46 6.20 -0.59
C PRO A 198 18.21 5.54 0.01
N PHE A 199 17.30 6.34 0.57
CA PHE A 199 16.04 5.86 1.12
C PHE A 199 15.08 5.37 0.04
N ILE A 200 14.98 6.06 -1.10
CA ILE A 200 14.19 5.56 -2.24
C ILE A 200 14.73 4.22 -2.71
N LYS A 201 16.04 4.11 -2.90
CA LYS A 201 16.68 2.86 -3.34
C LYS A 201 16.43 1.72 -2.36
N LYS A 202 16.56 1.97 -1.05
CA LYS A 202 16.28 1.00 0.00
C LYS A 202 14.80 0.57 0.01
N THR A 203 13.88 1.52 -0.08
CA THR A 203 12.44 1.25 -0.10
C THR A 203 12.03 0.41 -1.31
N LEU A 204 12.56 0.70 -2.51
CA LEU A 204 12.30 -0.12 -3.71
C LEU A 204 12.77 -1.57 -3.52
N GLY A 205 13.95 -1.77 -2.93
CA GLY A 205 14.44 -3.10 -2.57
C GLY A 205 13.53 -3.81 -1.58
N SER A 206 13.15 -3.13 -0.49
CA SER A 206 12.22 -3.68 0.51
C SER A 206 10.87 -4.08 -0.08
N ILE A 207 10.29 -3.28 -0.98
CA ILE A 207 9.03 -3.59 -1.66
C ILE A 207 9.16 -4.87 -2.50
N THR A 208 10.30 -5.05 -3.18
CA THR A 208 10.54 -6.25 -3.99
C THR A 208 10.60 -7.51 -3.12
N TYR A 209 11.31 -7.46 -1.99
CA TYR A 209 11.34 -8.57 -1.04
C TYR A 209 9.97 -8.85 -0.41
N ALA A 210 9.20 -7.81 -0.09
CA ALA A 210 7.85 -7.96 0.42
C ALA A 210 6.94 -8.65 -0.61
N ALA A 211 7.03 -8.31 -1.89
CA ALA A 211 6.25 -8.96 -2.95
C ALA A 211 6.53 -10.47 -3.03
N TYR A 212 7.81 -10.88 -2.98
CA TYR A 212 8.15 -12.31 -2.94
C TYR A 212 7.62 -13.02 -1.69
N ALA A 213 7.68 -12.36 -0.52
CA ALA A 213 7.14 -12.90 0.71
C ALA A 213 5.62 -13.07 0.65
N VAL A 214 4.90 -12.13 0.03
CA VAL A 214 3.44 -12.22 -0.18
C VAL A 214 3.08 -13.41 -1.07
N ILE A 215 3.77 -13.58 -2.22
CA ILE A 215 3.55 -14.72 -3.11
C ILE A 215 3.79 -16.04 -2.36
N LEU A 216 4.90 -16.15 -1.63
CA LEU A 216 5.21 -17.35 -0.85
C LEU A 216 4.13 -17.64 0.21
N LEU A 217 3.68 -16.61 0.92
CA LEU A 217 2.63 -16.72 1.92
C LEU A 217 1.31 -17.18 1.30
N GLN A 218 0.92 -16.62 0.14
CA GLN A 218 -0.28 -17.04 -0.58
C GLN A 218 -0.22 -18.51 -1.01
N LEU A 219 0.94 -18.99 -1.48
CA LEU A 219 1.14 -20.40 -1.81
C LEU A 219 0.97 -21.30 -0.58
N ILE A 220 1.52 -20.91 0.57
CA ILE A 220 1.33 -21.63 1.85
C ILE A 220 -0.15 -21.68 2.23
N VAL A 221 -0.87 -20.57 2.07
CA VAL A 221 -2.31 -20.47 2.37
C VAL A 221 -3.14 -21.36 1.43
N ILE A 222 -2.81 -21.42 0.14
CA ILE A 222 -3.45 -22.35 -0.81
C ILE A 222 -3.22 -23.80 -0.38
N LEU A 223 -1.99 -24.17 -0.07
CA LEU A 223 -1.67 -25.53 0.39
C LEU A 223 -2.44 -25.87 1.67
N ALA A 224 -2.47 -24.96 2.65
CA ALA A 224 -3.23 -25.12 3.89
C ALA A 224 -4.74 -25.32 3.62
N ALA A 225 -5.33 -24.50 2.74
CA ALA A 225 -6.74 -24.60 2.36
C ALA A 225 -7.05 -25.94 1.67
N CYS A 226 -6.19 -26.39 0.74
CA CYS A 226 -6.34 -27.67 0.04
C CYS A 226 -6.18 -28.87 0.98
N CYS A 227 -5.19 -28.84 1.87
CA CYS A 227 -4.99 -29.88 2.89
C CYS A 227 -6.22 -29.99 3.79
N LEU A 228 -6.71 -28.86 4.33
CA LEU A 228 -7.88 -28.84 5.19
C LEU A 228 -9.14 -29.31 4.43
N ALA A 229 -9.34 -28.90 3.18
CA ALA A 229 -10.47 -29.36 2.37
C ALA A 229 -10.41 -30.86 2.07
N ARG A 230 -9.21 -31.43 1.87
CA ARG A 230 -9.01 -32.86 1.67
C ARG A 230 -9.34 -33.65 2.94
N ASP A 231 -8.84 -33.20 4.08
CA ASP A 231 -9.05 -33.88 5.37
C ASP A 231 -10.55 -33.91 5.71
N LEU A 232 -11.24 -32.79 5.58
CA LEU A 232 -12.70 -32.69 5.79
C LEU A 232 -13.50 -33.60 4.84
N ARG A 233 -13.03 -33.77 3.59
CA ARG A 233 -13.66 -34.69 2.64
C ARG A 233 -13.46 -36.15 3.04
N THR A 234 -12.26 -36.51 3.49
CA THR A 234 -11.95 -37.86 3.95
C THR A 234 -12.74 -38.22 5.21
N GLU A 235 -12.86 -37.30 6.17
CA GLU A 235 -13.70 -37.49 7.36
C GLU A 235 -15.16 -37.76 6.99
N ARG A 236 -15.73 -36.99 6.06
CA ARG A 236 -17.10 -37.20 5.57
C ARG A 236 -17.28 -38.56 4.88
N CYS A 237 -16.30 -39.03 4.10
CA CYS A 237 -16.37 -40.33 3.43
C CYS A 237 -16.25 -41.50 4.41
N ASN A 238 -15.51 -41.38 5.50
CA ASN A 238 -15.37 -42.44 6.51
C ASN A 238 -16.60 -42.59 7.41
N GLN A 239 -17.56 -41.66 7.35
CA GLN A 239 -18.83 -41.73 8.10
C GLN A 239 -19.96 -42.46 7.36
N TYR A 240 -19.75 -42.84 6.10
CA TYR A 240 -20.69 -43.62 5.27
C TYR A 240 -20.10 -44.99 4.94
#